data_AF-A0A1I5C3E6-F1
#
_entry.id   AF-A0A1I5C3E6-F1
#
_cell.length_a   1.000
_cell.length_b   1.000
_cell.length_c   1.000
_cell.angle_alpha   90.00
_cell.angle_beta   90.00
_cell.angle_gamma   90.00
#
_symmetry.space_group_name_H-M   'P 1'
#
loop_
_entity.id
_entity.type
_entity.pdbx_description
1 polymer ?
#
loop_
_entity_poly.entity_id
_entity_poly.type
_entity_poly.pdbx_seq_one_letter_code
_entity_poly.pdbx_strand_id
1 'polypeptide(L)' 'MTTATTILALLPVLTSTGRGSDIMIPMAIPSFGGMLIALITLFVVPVLYSWKAEVQLKRASK' A
#
# COMPACT_ATOMS: atom_id res chain seq x y z
N MET A 1 -7.33 6.38 6.29
CA MET A 1 -8.04 7.33 5.38
C MET A 1 -7.67 7.05 3.94
N THR A 2 -6.40 7.23 3.56
CA THR A 2 -5.87 7.03 2.19
C THR A 2 -6.15 5.65 1.59
N THR A 3 -5.98 4.58 2.36
CA THR A 3 -6.22 3.22 1.90
C THR A 3 -7.69 2.99 1.54
N ALA A 4 -8.59 3.43 2.43
CA ALA A 4 -10.03 3.26 2.26
C ALA A 4 -10.59 4.07 1.08
N THR A 5 -10.19 5.34 0.93
CA THR A 5 -10.72 6.20 -0.15
C THR A 5 -10.32 5.70 -1.54
N THR A 6 -9.12 5.18 -1.69
CA THR A 6 -8.61 4.68 -2.99
C THR A 6 -9.26 3.34 -3.35
N ILE A 7 -9.48 2.45 -2.38
CA ILE A 7 -10.22 1.19 -2.60
C ILE A 7 -11.66 1.50 -3.03
N LEU A 8 -12.31 2.46 -2.37
CA LEU A 8 -13.65 2.93 -2.75
C LEU A 8 -13.68 3.58 -4.14
N ALA A 9 -12.64 4.33 -4.51
CA ALA A 9 -12.52 4.95 -5.83
C ALA A 9 -12.24 3.95 -6.97
N LEU A 10 -11.54 2.84 -6.68
CA LEU A 10 -11.25 1.78 -7.65
C LEU A 10 -12.41 0.78 -7.82
N LEU A 11 -13.33 0.71 -6.85
CA LEU A 11 -14.53 -0.13 -6.91
C LEU A 11 -15.36 0.06 -8.20
N PRO A 12 -15.71 1.30 -8.62
CA PRO A 12 -16.42 1.55 -9.88
C PRO A 12 -15.56 1.29 -11.13
N VAL A 13 -14.22 1.42 -11.03
CA VAL A 13 -13.30 1.17 -12.14
C VAL A 13 -13.24 -0.32 -12.48
N LEU A 14 -13.29 -1.19 -11.47
CA LEU A 14 -13.31 -2.64 -11.65
C LEU A 14 -14.67 -3.18 -12.14
N THR A 15 -15.76 -2.44 -11.92
CA THR A 15 -17.13 -2.82 -12.33
C THR A 15 -17.58 -2.15 -13.65
N SER A 16 -16.78 -1.25 -14.22
CA SER A 16 -17.12 -0.55 -15.46
C SER A 16 -16.74 -1.38 -16.70
N THR A 17 -17.75 -1.84 -17.44
CA THR A 17 -17.61 -2.57 -18.72
C THR A 17 -17.72 -1.65 -19.95
N GLY A 18 -17.21 -0.41 -19.87
CA GLY A 18 -17.28 0.60 -20.93
C GLY A 18 -16.11 0.59 -21.92
N ARG A 19 -16.22 1.32 -23.04
CA ARG A 19 -15.10 1.55 -24.01
C ARG A 19 -13.87 2.08 -23.27
N GLY A 20 -12.75 1.33 -23.27
CA GLY A 20 -11.52 1.65 -22.53
C GLY A 20 -11.29 0.81 -21.27
N SER A 21 -12.22 -0.09 -20.91
CA SER A 21 -12.06 -1.06 -19.82
C SER A 21 -10.85 -1.97 -20.00
N ASP A 22 -10.51 -2.32 -21.24
CA ASP A 22 -9.39 -3.20 -21.58
C ASP A 22 -8.03 -2.64 -21.14
N ILE A 23 -7.93 -1.31 -20.96
CA ILE A 23 -6.72 -0.62 -20.51
C ILE A 23 -6.79 -0.31 -19.00
N MET A 24 -7.99 -0.01 -18.49
CA MET A 24 -8.18 0.42 -17.11
C MET A 24 -8.11 -0.72 -16.10
N ILE A 25 -8.66 -1.89 -16.45
CA ILE A 25 -8.67 -3.09 -15.59
C ILE A 25 -7.23 -3.56 -15.25
N PRO A 26 -6.30 -3.72 -16.21
CA PRO A 26 -4.95 -4.16 -15.90
C PRO A 26 -4.12 -3.16 -15.08
N MET A 27 -4.46 -1.86 -15.08
CA MET A 27 -3.84 -0.89 -14.16
C MET A 27 -4.49 -0.85 -12.77
N ALA A 28 -5.79 -1.13 -12.69
CA ALA A 28 -6.54 -1.13 -11.43
C ALA A 28 -6.19 -2.36 -10.56
N ILE A 29 -5.95 -3.53 -11.16
CA ILE A 29 -5.65 -4.78 -10.43
C ILE A 29 -4.37 -4.66 -9.57
N PRO A 30 -3.21 -4.21 -10.10
CA PRO A 30 -1.99 -4.00 -9.29
C PRO A 30 -2.19 -2.97 -8.19
N SER A 31 -2.90 -1.88 -8.50
CA SER A 31 -3.16 -0.81 -7.54
C SER A 31 -4.04 -1.29 -6.38
N PHE A 32 -5.06 -2.09 -6.68
CA PHE A 32 -5.95 -2.67 -5.67
C PHE A 32 -5.22 -3.70 -4.79
N GLY A 33 -4.42 -4.58 -5.39
CA GLY A 33 -3.62 -5.56 -4.66
C GLY A 33 -2.54 -4.93 -3.79
N GLY A 34 -1.81 -3.94 -4.32
CA GLY A 34 -0.76 -3.22 -3.57
C GLY A 34 -1.32 -2.47 -2.35
N MET A 35 -2.53 -1.93 -2.48
CA MET A 35 -3.23 -1.24 -1.40
C MET A 35 -3.69 -2.17 -0.28
N LEU A 36 -3.97 -3.45 -0.57
CA LEU A 36 -4.22 -4.47 0.45
C LEU A 36 -2.92 -4.84 1.19
N ILE A 37 -1.81 -5.00 0.48
CA ILE A 37 -0.50 -5.29 1.07
C ILE A 37 0.01 -4.12 1.93
N ALA A 38 -0.35 -2.88 1.58
CA ALA A 38 0.01 -1.70 2.36
C ALA A 38 -0.47 -1.78 3.83
N LEU A 39 -1.53 -2.53 4.13
CA LEU A 39 -1.97 -2.76 5.52
C LEU A 39 -0.92 -3.51 6.35
N ILE A 40 -0.17 -4.43 5.73
CA ILE A 40 0.94 -5.14 6.38
C ILE A 40 2.09 -4.17 6.68
N THR A 41 2.33 -3.19 5.80
CA THR A 41 3.41 -2.21 5.99
C THR A 41 3.19 -1.29 7.19
N LEU A 42 1.93 -1.08 7.62
CA LEU A 42 1.62 -0.33 8.85
C LEU A 42 2.24 -0.98 10.10
N PHE A 43 2.49 -2.29 10.08
CA PHE A 43 3.16 -3.02 11.15
C PHE A 43 4.65 -3.21 10.87
N VAL A 44 5.03 -3.48 9.62
CA VAL A 44 6.44 -3.72 9.26
C VAL A 44 7.30 -2.48 9.40
N VAL A 45 6.81 -1.30 8.98
CA VAL A 45 7.55 -0.04 9.05
C VAL A 45 7.93 0.34 10.48
N PRO A 46 7.03 0.38 11.48
CA PRO A 46 7.41 0.71 12.86
C PRO A 46 8.33 -0.34 13.51
N VAL A 47 8.19 -1.62 13.15
CA VAL A 47 9.10 -2.68 13.63
C VAL A 47 10.51 -2.47 13.08
N LEU A 48 10.64 -2.24 11.77
CA LEU A 48 11.92 -1.93 11.14
C LEU A 48 12.53 -0.63 11.67
N TYR A 49 11.70 0.39 11.92
CA TYR A 49 12.16 1.65 12.48
C TYR A 49 12.70 1.47 13.90
N SER A 50 12.00 0.71 14.75
CA SER A 50 12.44 0.40 16.13
C SER A 50 13.76 -0.35 16.13
N TRP A 51 13.92 -1.33 15.24
CA TRP A 51 15.17 -2.05 15.09
C TRP A 51 16.31 -1.12 14.63
N LYS A 52 16.06 -0.27 13.63
CA LYS A 52 17.05 0.73 13.19
C LYS A 52 17.43 1.69 14.33
N ALA A 53 16.46 2.16 15.11
CA ALA A 53 16.71 3.05 16.24
C ALA A 53 17.56 2.37 17.33
N GLU A 54 17.31 1.10 17.63
CA GLU A 54 18.12 0.33 18.59
C GLU A 54 19.57 0.14 18.11
N VAL A 55 19.76 -0.13 16.81
CA VAL A 55 21.10 -0.24 16.21
C VAL A 55 21.83 1.10 16.23
N GLN A 56 21.13 2.22 15.99
CA GLN A 56 21.75 3.55 16.08
C GLN A 56 22.13 3.92 17.52
N LEU A 57 21.30 3.60 18.52
CA LEU A 57 21.64 3.79 19.93
C LEU A 57 22.87 2.97 20.35
N LYS A 58 22.94 1.69 19.94
CA LYS A 58 24.12 0.83 20.22
C LYS A 58 25.39 1.32 19.53
N ARG A 59 25.28 1.97 18.37
CA ARG A 59 26.42 2.59 17.67
C ARG A 59 26.85 3.93 18.26
N ALA A 60 25.92 4.73 18.80
CA ALA A 60 26.23 6.03 19.42
C ALA A 60 26.79 5.91 20.85
N SER A 61 26.49 4.81 21.55
CA SER A 61 27.00 4.52 22.90
C SER A 61 28.38 3.84 22.92
N LYS A 62 29.01 3.63 21.76
CA LYS A 62 30.35 3.05 21.62
C LYS A 62 31.30 4.08 21.03
#